data_AF-A0A843WF50-F1
#
_entry.id   AF-A0A843WF50-F1
#
_cell.length_a   1.000
_cell.length_b   1.000
_cell.length_c   1.000
_cell.angle_alpha   90.00
_cell.angle_beta   90.00
_cell.angle_gamma   90.00
#
_symmetry.space_group_name_H-M   'P 1'
#
loop_
_entity.id
_entity.type
_entity.pdbx_description
1 polymer ?
#
loop_
_entity_poly.entity_id
_entity_poly.type
_entity_poly.pdbx_seq_one_letter_code
_entity_poly.pdbx_strand_id
1 'polypeptide(L)'
;MSSQGKGGRRPRGGNSVQMGAYDSSSSGEEDGDAAWRAAIDSVAAVDFGASAANGRSKPRDSDGGSSDSDLDDKLPSPRKKPRGFTLYQIKAQKVLEEMLDKSLVMFRRRIESTSVSGDKIVVSARNASQQALARLEARDAARVSAAKREEERVAKLKKQRGEKWLPSIARDMKCRAPKSEVGG
;
A
#
# COMPACT_ATOMS: atom_id res chain seq x y z
N MET A 1 0.86 68.94 -31.45
CA MET A 1 1.16 69.06 -30.01
C MET A 1 1.53 67.68 -29.49
N SER A 2 2.70 67.62 -28.84
CA SER A 2 3.14 66.63 -27.86
C SER A 2 3.55 65.21 -28.30
N SER A 3 4.88 65.07 -28.24
CA SER A 3 5.76 63.90 -28.28
C SER A 3 5.66 62.93 -27.10
N GLN A 4 6.43 61.84 -27.25
CA GLN A 4 7.10 60.97 -26.25
C GLN A 4 6.37 59.66 -25.88
N GLY A 5 7.03 58.52 -25.70
CA GLY A 5 8.47 58.24 -25.66
C GLY A 5 8.73 56.72 -25.59
N LYS A 6 9.89 56.33 -26.12
CA LYS A 6 10.45 54.97 -26.09
C LYS A 6 10.86 54.58 -24.67
N GLY A 7 10.68 53.30 -24.31
CA GLY A 7 11.15 52.74 -23.04
C GLY A 7 11.45 51.25 -23.12
N GLY A 8 12.52 50.88 -23.82
CA GLY A 8 13.10 49.53 -23.75
C GLY A 8 13.87 49.34 -22.45
N ARG A 9 13.68 48.19 -21.79
CA ARG A 9 14.54 47.73 -20.70
C ARG A 9 15.02 46.32 -21.02
N ARG A 10 16.29 46.22 -21.43
CA ARG A 10 17.10 44.99 -21.39
C ARG A 10 17.87 45.01 -20.07
N PRO A 11 18.01 43.90 -19.35
CA PRO A 11 19.08 43.77 -18.38
C PRO A 11 20.38 43.37 -19.09
N ARG A 12 21.37 44.22 -18.85
CA ARG A 12 22.84 44.05 -18.89
C ARG A 12 23.21 42.73 -18.19
N GLY A 13 23.97 41.81 -18.79
CA GLY A 13 25.42 41.94 -18.99
C GLY A 13 26.17 41.60 -17.69
N GLY A 14 26.59 40.34 -17.53
CA GLY A 14 27.41 39.87 -16.40
C GLY A 14 28.11 38.56 -16.78
N ASN A 15 29.41 38.66 -17.03
CA ASN A 15 30.32 37.58 -17.34
C ASN A 15 30.99 37.13 -16.03
N SER A 16 30.91 35.85 -15.67
CA SER A 16 31.82 35.26 -14.69
C SER A 16 32.01 33.77 -14.98
N VAL A 17 33.15 33.45 -15.58
CA VAL A 17 33.75 32.13 -15.47
C VAL A 17 34.28 32.01 -14.04
N GLN A 18 33.78 31.05 -13.27
CA GLN A 18 34.49 30.52 -12.11
C GLN A 18 34.55 29.00 -12.23
N MET A 19 35.76 28.53 -12.46
CA MET A 19 36.21 27.17 -12.17
C MET A 19 36.21 26.96 -10.65
N GLY A 20 35.82 25.77 -10.22
CA GLY A 20 36.36 25.12 -9.03
C GLY A 20 35.63 25.37 -7.71
N ALA A 21 34.87 24.37 -7.27
CA ALA A 21 34.90 23.88 -5.89
C ALA A 21 34.14 22.54 -5.84
N TYR A 22 34.88 21.50 -5.48
CA TYR A 22 34.33 20.38 -4.73
C TYR A 22 33.66 20.97 -3.49
N ASP A 23 32.39 20.70 -3.27
CA ASP A 23 31.77 20.95 -1.97
C ASP A 23 30.99 19.70 -1.59
N SER A 24 31.72 18.82 -0.91
CA SER A 24 31.15 17.92 0.07
C SER A 24 30.53 18.79 1.17
N SER A 25 29.21 18.97 1.14
CA SER A 25 28.49 19.54 2.27
C SER A 25 27.49 18.53 2.82
N SER A 26 27.95 17.95 3.93
CA SER A 26 27.21 17.16 4.91
C SER A 26 26.00 17.93 5.45
N SER A 27 24.84 17.27 5.46
CA SER A 27 23.64 17.65 6.21
C SER A 27 22.87 16.35 6.41
N GLY A 28 22.56 15.87 7.61
CA GLY A 28 22.28 16.62 8.83
C GLY A 28 20.83 16.39 9.22
N GLU A 29 20.44 15.12 9.42
CA GLU A 29 19.10 14.75 9.89
C GLU A 29 19.12 13.43 10.70
N GLU A 30 20.14 13.24 11.52
CA GLU A 30 20.20 12.12 12.47
C GLU A 30 19.44 12.46 13.77
N ASP A 31 18.18 12.88 13.65
CA ASP A 31 17.27 13.05 14.81
C ASP A 31 15.87 12.48 14.54
N GLY A 32 15.65 11.87 13.36
CA GLY A 32 14.40 11.17 13.05
C GLY A 32 14.31 9.76 13.63
N ASP A 33 15.46 9.12 13.90
CA ASP A 33 15.51 7.69 14.23
C ASP A 33 15.34 7.40 15.73
N ALA A 34 15.77 8.33 16.60
CA ALA A 34 15.69 8.17 18.05
C ALA A 34 14.25 8.29 18.58
N ALA A 35 13.52 9.31 18.13
CA ALA A 35 12.13 9.54 18.54
C ALA A 35 11.20 8.41 18.04
N TRP A 36 11.44 7.91 16.82
CA TRP A 36 10.66 6.81 16.26
C TRP A 36 10.88 5.48 16.99
N ARG A 37 12.13 5.19 17.37
CA ARG A 37 12.46 4.02 18.19
C ARG A 37 11.82 4.06 19.57
N ALA A 38 11.86 5.21 20.25
CA ALA A 38 11.24 5.37 21.57
C ALA A 38 9.70 5.19 21.54
N ALA A 39 9.04 5.63 20.47
CA ALA A 39 7.59 5.43 20.31
C ALA A 39 7.20 3.95 20.16
N ILE A 40 8.05 3.13 19.54
CA ILE A 40 7.82 1.68 19.39
C ILE A 40 8.08 0.94 20.71
N ASP A 41 9.13 1.30 21.45
CA ASP A 41 9.41 0.68 22.75
C ASP A 41 8.31 1.00 23.78
N SER A 42 7.67 2.17 23.70
CA SER A 42 6.55 2.53 24.56
C SER A 42 5.29 1.66 24.35
N VAL A 43 5.11 1.04 23.18
CA VAL A 43 3.99 0.10 22.95
C VAL A 43 4.38 -1.35 23.28
N ALA A 44 5.67 -1.69 23.22
CA ALA A 44 6.15 -2.99 23.68
C ALA A 44 6.07 -3.14 25.21
N ALA A 45 6.09 -2.02 25.95
CA ALA A 45 5.92 -1.99 27.40
C ALA A 45 4.45 -2.06 27.88
N VAL A 46 3.46 -1.98 26.96
CA VAL A 46 2.05 -2.21 27.32
C VAL A 46 1.67 -3.66 27.01
N ASP A 47 1.79 -4.52 28.02
CA ASP A 47 1.37 -5.92 28.00
C ASP A 47 -0.14 -6.05 27.71
N PHE A 48 -0.50 -6.22 26.44
CA PHE A 48 -1.82 -6.71 26.07
C PHE A 48 -1.85 -8.24 26.18
N GLY A 49 -1.85 -8.76 27.41
CA GLY A 49 -2.21 -10.16 27.65
C GLY A 49 -1.49 -10.89 28.77
N ALA A 50 -1.72 -10.51 30.03
CA ALA A 50 -1.58 -11.45 31.15
C ALA A 50 -2.52 -11.08 32.31
N SER A 51 -3.78 -11.48 32.21
CA SER A 51 -4.63 -11.60 33.39
C SER A 51 -5.62 -12.76 33.26
N ALA A 52 -5.38 -13.79 34.07
CA ALA A 52 -6.37 -14.60 34.81
C ALA A 52 -5.87 -16.05 34.99
N ALA A 53 -4.79 -16.26 35.75
CA ALA A 53 -4.56 -17.55 36.39
C ALA A 53 -5.24 -17.50 37.76
N ASN A 54 -6.48 -17.96 37.84
CA ASN A 54 -7.09 -18.31 39.12
C ASN A 54 -7.62 -19.74 39.06
N GLY A 55 -7.15 -20.58 39.98
CA GLY A 55 -7.87 -21.78 40.41
C GLY A 55 -7.44 -23.12 39.80
N ARG A 56 -6.45 -23.80 40.43
CA ARG A 56 -6.48 -25.27 40.50
C ARG A 56 -5.95 -25.76 41.84
N SER A 57 -6.84 -26.47 42.52
CA SER A 57 -6.86 -27.05 43.85
C SER A 57 -5.68 -27.95 44.26
N LYS A 58 -5.32 -27.86 45.55
CA LYS A 58 -4.54 -28.84 46.34
C LYS A 58 -5.00 -30.29 46.11
N PRO A 59 -4.10 -31.28 46.04
CA PRO A 59 -4.45 -32.67 46.36
C PRO A 59 -4.56 -32.82 47.88
N ARG A 60 -5.62 -33.48 48.35
CA ARG A 60 -5.72 -34.03 49.71
C ARG A 60 -5.63 -35.54 49.56
N ASP A 61 -4.60 -36.11 50.19
CA ASP A 61 -4.44 -37.54 50.34
C ASP A 61 -5.55 -38.11 51.24
N SER A 62 -5.91 -39.34 50.90
CA SER A 62 -6.89 -40.19 51.57
C SER A 62 -6.50 -40.49 53.01
N ASP A 63 -7.45 -40.43 53.94
CA ASP A 63 -7.44 -41.28 55.12
C ASP A 63 -8.86 -41.69 55.50
N GLY A 64 -8.98 -42.95 55.90
CA GLY A 64 -10.23 -43.69 56.07
C GLY A 64 -10.96 -43.39 57.37
N GLY A 65 -12.24 -43.76 57.40
CA GLY A 65 -13.06 -43.66 58.61
C GLY A 65 -14.45 -44.22 58.39
N SER A 66 -14.58 -45.52 58.63
CA SER A 66 -15.79 -46.33 58.69
C SER A 66 -16.92 -45.71 59.55
N SER A 67 -18.17 -45.77 59.07
CA SER A 67 -19.33 -46.03 59.93
C SER A 67 -20.55 -46.45 59.07
N ASP A 68 -20.76 -47.76 59.00
CA ASP A 68 -22.02 -48.47 59.29
C ASP A 68 -23.32 -47.62 59.35
N SER A 69 -24.25 -47.93 58.45
CA SER A 69 -25.66 -48.13 58.80
C SER A 69 -26.35 -48.90 57.66
N ASP A 70 -26.54 -50.19 57.91
CA ASP A 70 -27.29 -51.15 57.10
C ASP A 70 -28.82 -50.91 57.15
N LEU A 71 -29.50 -51.51 56.15
CA LEU A 71 -30.94 -51.81 56.02
C LEU A 71 -31.82 -50.61 55.57
N ASP A 72 -32.58 -50.66 54.47
CA ASP A 72 -33.56 -51.69 54.14
C ASP A 72 -34.00 -51.67 52.65
N ASP A 73 -34.57 -52.80 52.27
CA ASP A 73 -34.93 -53.28 50.95
C ASP A 73 -36.25 -52.67 50.39
N LYS A 74 -36.41 -52.72 49.06
CA LYS A 74 -37.66 -52.56 48.27
C LYS A 74 -38.52 -51.29 48.38
N LEU A 75 -38.51 -50.51 47.30
CA LEU A 75 -39.73 -50.24 46.51
C LEU A 75 -39.38 -49.80 45.05
N PRO A 76 -39.96 -50.41 44.00
CA PRO A 76 -39.72 -49.98 42.63
C PRO A 76 -40.42 -48.65 42.35
N SER A 77 -39.64 -47.65 41.91
CA SER A 77 -40.14 -46.35 41.46
C SER A 77 -41.23 -46.53 40.40
N PRO A 78 -42.44 -45.96 40.57
CA PRO A 78 -43.53 -46.13 39.62
C PRO A 78 -43.15 -45.40 38.34
N ARG A 79 -43.01 -46.18 37.25
CA ARG A 79 -42.85 -45.72 35.87
C ARG A 79 -43.82 -44.57 35.58
N LYS A 80 -43.35 -43.32 35.62
CA LYS A 80 -44.15 -42.17 35.19
C LYS A 80 -44.21 -42.21 33.66
N LYS A 81 -45.37 -42.63 33.14
CA LYS A 81 -45.77 -42.55 31.73
C LYS A 81 -45.35 -41.19 31.15
N PRO A 82 -44.92 -41.10 29.87
CA PRO A 82 -44.56 -39.83 29.27
C PRO A 82 -45.78 -38.91 29.36
N ARG A 83 -45.68 -37.86 30.20
CA ARG A 83 -46.69 -36.82 30.24
C ARG A 83 -46.57 -36.11 28.90
N GLY A 84 -47.55 -36.33 28.02
CA GLY A 84 -47.62 -35.61 26.75
C GLY A 84 -47.45 -34.12 27.00
N PHE A 85 -46.60 -33.47 26.20
CA PHE A 85 -46.32 -32.05 26.32
C PHE A 85 -47.64 -31.29 26.21
N THR A 86 -47.96 -30.45 27.19
CA THR A 86 -49.24 -29.75 27.18
C THR A 86 -49.27 -28.73 26.05
N LEU A 87 -50.43 -28.44 25.47
CA LEU A 87 -50.57 -27.53 24.32
C LEU A 87 -49.88 -26.17 24.56
N TYR A 88 -49.94 -25.66 25.79
CA TYR A 88 -49.27 -24.43 26.18
C TYR A 88 -47.75 -24.52 26.13
N GLN A 89 -47.19 -25.66 26.54
CA GLN A 89 -45.77 -25.89 26.45
C GLN A 89 -45.32 -25.95 24.98
N ILE A 90 -46.08 -26.64 24.11
CA ILE A 90 -45.81 -26.68 22.65
C ILE A 90 -45.81 -25.26 22.08
N LYS A 91 -46.83 -24.45 22.42
CA LYS A 91 -46.94 -23.07 21.95
C LYS A 91 -45.79 -22.19 22.45
N ALA A 92 -45.38 -22.33 23.71
CA ALA A 92 -44.27 -21.58 24.27
C ALA A 92 -42.93 -21.92 23.59
N GLN A 93 -42.67 -23.21 23.30
CA GLN A 93 -41.50 -23.63 22.55
C GLN A 93 -41.50 -23.04 21.13
N LYS A 94 -42.64 -23.08 20.44
CA LYS A 94 -42.76 -22.51 19.08
C LYS A 94 -42.49 -21.01 19.04
N VAL A 95 -43.03 -20.25 20.00
CA VAL A 95 -42.78 -18.79 20.09
C VAL A 95 -41.31 -18.50 20.38
N LEU A 96 -40.67 -19.31 21.22
CA LEU A 96 -39.25 -19.17 21.52
C LEU A 96 -38.38 -19.46 20.28
N GLU A 97 -38.72 -20.50 19.52
CA GLU A 97 -38.06 -20.85 18.26
C GLU A 97 -38.17 -19.71 17.24
N GLU A 98 -39.38 -19.17 17.03
CA GLU A 98 -39.58 -18.04 16.12
C GLU A 98 -38.79 -16.78 16.54
N MET A 99 -38.67 -16.52 17.85
CA MET A 99 -37.89 -15.39 18.35
C MET A 99 -36.39 -15.59 18.14
N LEU A 100 -35.89 -16.81 18.38
CA LEU A 100 -34.50 -17.18 18.13
C LEU A 100 -34.16 -17.03 16.65
N ASP A 101 -35.00 -17.55 15.75
CA ASP A 101 -34.79 -17.44 14.31
C ASP A 101 -34.69 -15.98 13.84
N LYS A 102 -35.64 -15.14 14.28
CA LYS A 102 -35.63 -13.70 13.96
C LYS A 102 -34.35 -13.02 14.46
N SER A 103 -33.93 -13.33 15.69
CA SER A 103 -32.71 -12.74 16.28
C SER A 103 -31.45 -13.16 15.51
N LEU A 104 -31.38 -14.43 15.12
CA LEU A 104 -30.27 -15.03 14.41
C LEU A 104 -30.14 -14.48 12.98
N VAL A 105 -31.27 -14.28 12.29
CA VAL A 105 -31.31 -13.62 10.98
C VAL A 105 -30.82 -12.17 11.06
N MET A 106 -31.30 -11.41 12.04
CA MET A 106 -30.86 -10.02 12.24
C MET A 106 -29.36 -9.92 12.56
N PHE A 107 -28.85 -10.85 13.36
CA PHE A 107 -27.44 -10.92 13.70
C PHE A 107 -26.56 -11.28 12.50
N ARG A 108 -26.94 -12.30 11.72
CA ARG A 108 -26.25 -12.66 10.47
C ARG A 108 -26.20 -11.50 9.49
N ARG A 109 -27.34 -10.84 9.27
CA ARG A 109 -27.40 -9.68 8.38
C ARG A 109 -26.48 -8.55 8.84
N ARG A 110 -26.39 -8.31 10.15
CA ARG A 110 -25.46 -7.32 10.72
C ARG A 110 -24.01 -7.72 10.44
N ILE A 111 -23.64 -8.98 10.71
CA ILE A 111 -22.28 -9.48 10.42
C ILE A 111 -21.95 -9.36 8.95
N GLU A 112 -22.82 -9.82 8.06
CA GLU A 112 -22.62 -9.78 6.60
C GLU A 112 -22.55 -8.34 6.08
N SER A 113 -23.31 -7.41 6.66
CA SER A 113 -23.25 -5.99 6.30
C SER A 113 -21.95 -5.32 6.74
N THR A 114 -21.35 -5.76 7.85
CA THR A 114 -20.10 -5.17 8.37
C THR A 114 -18.86 -5.89 7.85
N SER A 115 -18.97 -7.18 7.55
CA SER A 115 -17.85 -8.01 7.17
C SER A 115 -17.59 -7.88 5.68
N VAL A 116 -16.38 -7.43 5.34
CA VAL A 116 -15.89 -7.54 3.98
C VAL A 116 -15.33 -8.94 3.80
N SER A 117 -15.88 -9.70 2.84
CA SER A 117 -15.33 -11.00 2.45
C SER A 117 -13.88 -10.85 1.98
N GLY A 118 -12.97 -11.63 2.59
CA GLY A 118 -11.53 -11.57 2.28
C GLY A 118 -11.21 -11.79 0.80
N ASP A 119 -11.98 -12.64 0.12
CA ASP A 119 -11.81 -12.93 -1.30
C ASP A 119 -11.96 -11.67 -2.16
N LYS A 120 -12.91 -10.79 -1.82
CA LYS A 120 -13.13 -9.52 -2.54
C LYS A 120 -11.93 -8.58 -2.39
N ILE A 121 -11.30 -8.57 -1.21
CA ILE A 121 -10.11 -7.76 -0.93
C ILE A 121 -8.93 -8.27 -1.76
N VAL A 122 -8.68 -9.58 -1.75
CA VAL A 122 -7.57 -10.18 -2.48
C VAL A 122 -7.73 -10.00 -4.00
N VAL A 123 -8.94 -10.20 -4.53
CA VAL A 123 -9.23 -9.97 -5.96
C VAL A 123 -9.08 -8.51 -6.33
N SER A 124 -9.60 -7.58 -5.51
CA SER A 124 -9.45 -6.13 -5.72
C SER A 124 -7.99 -5.70 -5.73
N ALA A 125 -7.19 -6.15 -4.77
CA ALA A 125 -5.76 -5.85 -4.67
C ALA A 125 -4.99 -6.35 -5.90
N ARG A 126 -5.26 -7.58 -6.36
CA ARG A 126 -4.65 -8.14 -7.56
C ARG A 126 -5.02 -7.35 -8.81
N ASN A 127 -6.29 -7.00 -8.98
CA ASN A 127 -6.75 -6.18 -10.11
C ASN A 127 -6.07 -4.81 -10.12
N ALA A 128 -6.05 -4.12 -8.97
CA ALA A 128 -5.38 -2.82 -8.85
C ALA A 128 -3.87 -2.91 -9.19
N SER A 129 -3.20 -3.97 -8.75
CA SER A 129 -1.79 -4.23 -9.09
C SER A 129 -1.59 -4.45 -10.59
N GLN A 130 -2.40 -5.31 -11.22
CA GLN A 130 -2.35 -5.55 -12.66
C GLN A 130 -2.63 -4.27 -13.46
N GLN A 131 -3.61 -3.48 -13.02
CA GLN A 131 -3.91 -2.19 -13.64
C GLN A 131 -2.74 -1.21 -13.54
N ALA A 132 -2.02 -1.18 -12.41
CA ALA A 132 -0.85 -0.35 -12.24
C ALA A 132 0.32 -0.79 -13.14
N LEU A 133 0.53 -2.11 -13.28
CA LEU A 133 1.53 -2.65 -14.21
C LEU A 133 1.22 -2.27 -15.66
N ALA A 134 -0.01 -2.46 -16.11
CA ALA A 134 -0.43 -2.08 -17.46
C ALA A 134 -0.23 -0.57 -17.71
N ARG A 135 -0.49 0.27 -16.70
CA ARG A 135 -0.23 1.73 -16.77
C ARG A 135 1.26 2.04 -16.90
N LEU A 136 2.14 1.32 -16.21
CA LEU A 136 3.59 1.51 -16.30
C LEU A 136 4.11 1.10 -17.67
N GLU A 137 3.71 -0.08 -18.14
CA GLU A 137 4.08 -0.60 -19.47
C GLU A 137 3.64 0.36 -20.59
N ALA A 138 2.42 0.92 -20.50
CA ALA A 138 1.94 1.91 -21.46
C ALA A 138 2.80 3.19 -21.45
N ARG A 139 3.24 3.65 -20.26
CA ARG A 139 4.12 4.83 -20.14
C ARG A 139 5.52 4.54 -20.70
N ASP A 140 6.06 3.36 -20.47
CA ASP A 140 7.37 2.98 -20.98
C ASP A 140 7.35 2.75 -22.49
N ALA A 141 6.30 2.12 -23.02
CA ALA A 141 6.08 2.02 -24.47
C ALA A 141 5.98 3.39 -25.14
N ALA A 142 5.29 4.36 -24.51
CA ALA A 142 5.21 5.72 -25.01
C ALA A 142 6.60 6.39 -25.05
N ARG A 143 7.40 6.26 -23.98
CA ARG A 143 8.78 6.76 -23.92
C ARG A 143 9.67 6.15 -24.99
N VAL A 144 9.60 4.82 -25.17
CA VAL A 144 10.36 4.12 -26.22
C VAL A 144 9.95 4.59 -27.61
N SER A 145 8.66 4.77 -27.87
CA SER A 145 8.18 5.26 -29.16
C SER A 145 8.58 6.72 -29.43
N ALA A 146 8.67 7.55 -28.39
CA ALA A 146 9.15 8.92 -28.49
C ALA A 146 10.66 8.97 -28.78
N ALA A 147 11.44 8.13 -28.10
CA ALA A 147 12.86 7.98 -28.34
C ALA A 147 13.15 7.55 -29.79
N LYS A 148 12.43 6.54 -30.30
CA LYS A 148 12.56 6.08 -31.70
C LYS A 148 12.26 7.19 -32.71
N ARG A 149 11.18 7.96 -32.51
CA ARG A 149 10.86 9.10 -33.38
C ARG A 149 11.96 10.16 -33.38
N GLU A 150 12.55 10.42 -32.22
CA GLU A 150 13.64 11.37 -32.10
C GLU A 150 14.94 10.85 -32.75
N GLU A 151 15.26 9.57 -32.59
CA GLU A 151 16.40 8.92 -33.25
C GLU A 151 16.28 9.00 -34.78
N GLU A 152 15.10 8.74 -35.35
CA GLU A 152 14.84 8.88 -36.78
C GLU A 152 15.03 10.32 -37.26
N ARG A 153 14.56 11.30 -36.47
CA ARG A 153 14.75 12.73 -36.76
C ARG A 153 16.24 13.10 -36.76
N VAL A 154 16.98 12.62 -35.76
CA VAL A 154 18.44 12.83 -35.66
C VAL A 154 19.18 12.17 -36.81
N ALA A 155 18.81 10.94 -37.19
CA ALA A 155 19.39 10.25 -38.34
C ALA A 155 19.16 11.02 -39.65
N LYS A 156 17.95 11.54 -39.87
CA LYS A 156 17.63 12.37 -41.04
C LYS A 156 18.48 13.65 -41.07
N LEU A 157 18.66 14.31 -39.93
CA LEU A 157 19.51 15.51 -39.85
C LEU A 157 20.99 15.19 -40.10
N LYS A 158 21.50 14.09 -39.54
CA LYS A 158 22.88 13.63 -39.78
C LYS A 158 23.11 13.36 -41.27
N LYS A 159 22.16 12.71 -41.95
CA LYS A 159 22.20 12.51 -43.41
C LYS A 159 22.26 13.83 -44.17
N GLN A 160 21.36 14.77 -43.87
CA GLN A 160 21.35 16.08 -44.53
C GLN A 160 22.63 16.88 -44.29
N ARG A 161 23.20 16.85 -43.07
CA ARG A 161 24.47 17.50 -42.78
C ARG A 161 25.61 16.90 -43.61
N GLY A 162 25.64 15.57 -43.71
CA GLY A 162 26.62 14.86 -44.54
C GLY A 162 26.52 15.21 -46.02
N GLU A 163 25.31 15.20 -46.58
CA GLU A 163 25.09 15.37 -48.03
C GLU A 163 25.11 16.82 -48.51
N LYS A 164 24.64 17.79 -47.71
CA LYS A 164 24.48 19.19 -48.14
C LYS A 164 25.50 20.14 -47.53
N TRP A 165 25.79 19.99 -46.25
CA TRP A 165 26.64 20.94 -45.54
C TRP A 165 28.13 20.64 -45.75
N LEU A 166 28.56 19.38 -45.64
CA LEU A 166 29.96 19.02 -45.85
C LEU A 166 30.49 19.38 -47.25
N PRO A 167 29.79 19.06 -48.38
CA PRO A 167 30.28 19.46 -49.70
C PRO A 167 30.27 20.97 -49.92
N SER A 168 29.33 21.68 -49.28
CA SER A 168 29.28 23.15 -49.37
C SER A 168 30.45 23.81 -48.63
N ILE A 169 30.83 23.30 -47.46
CA ILE A 169 32.03 23.76 -46.74
C ILE A 169 33.30 23.38 -47.49
N ALA A 170 33.40 22.16 -48.04
CA ALA A 170 34.57 21.76 -48.82
C ALA A 170 34.77 22.67 -50.05
N ARG A 171 33.68 23.05 -50.72
CA ARG A 171 33.70 24.05 -51.80
C ARG A 171 34.12 25.42 -51.30
N ASP A 172 33.55 25.90 -50.19
CA ASP A 172 33.92 27.19 -49.60
C ASP A 172 35.41 27.23 -49.24
N MET A 173 35.94 26.17 -48.61
CA MET A 173 37.35 26.05 -48.28
C MET A 173 38.26 26.04 -49.52
N LYS A 174 37.85 25.38 -50.61
CA LYS A 174 38.61 25.38 -51.87
C LYS A 174 38.62 26.76 -52.52
N CYS A 175 37.49 27.46 -52.51
CA CYS A 175 37.36 28.80 -53.10
C CYS A 175 37.99 29.90 -52.24
N ARG A 176 38.11 29.66 -50.92
CA ARG A 176 38.67 30.58 -49.93
C ARG A 176 40.14 30.32 -49.63
N ALA A 177 40.75 29.32 -50.30
CA ALA A 177 42.19 29.15 -50.30
C ALA A 177 42.85 30.47 -50.74
N PRO A 178 43.88 30.97 -50.03
CA PRO A 178 44.56 32.18 -50.44
C PRO A 178 45.06 31.97 -51.86
N LYS A 179 44.66 32.85 -52.78
CA LYS A 179 45.31 32.94 -54.08
C LYS A 179 46.75 33.29 -53.76
N SER A 180 47.68 32.33 -53.92
CA SER A 180 49.09 32.67 -53.96
C SER A 180 49.23 33.72 -55.05
N GLU A 181 49.48 34.96 -54.65
CA GLU A 181 49.84 36.03 -55.57
C GLU A 181 51.08 35.54 -56.32
N VAL A 182 50.84 35.15 -57.58
CA VAL A 182 51.88 34.97 -58.58
C VAL A 182 52.09 36.35 -59.19
N GLY A 183 53.29 36.88 -59.01
CA GLY A 183 53.77 38.12 -59.62
C GLY A 183 54.41 39.01 -58.55
N GLY A 184 55.68 39.37 -58.63
CA GLY A 184 56.72 39.16 -59.63
C GLY A 184 58.02 39.76 -59.12
#